data_AF-A0AB73HYF2-F1
#
_entry.id   AF-A0AB73HYF2-F1
#
_cell.length_a   1.000
_cell.length_b   1.000
_cell.length_c   1.000
_cell.angle_alpha   90.00
_cell.angle_beta   90.00
_cell.angle_gamma   90.00
#
_symmetry.space_group_name_H-M   'P 1'
#
loop_
_entity.id
_entity.type
_entity.pdbx_description
1 polymer ?
#
loop_
_entity_poly.entity_id
_entity_poly.type
_entity_poly.pdbx_seq_one_letter_code
_entity_poly.pdbx_strand_id
1 'polypeptide(L)'
;MLIIIGSAQQYHQFRALMVKQDAILTPATASPAPQAINQDRIAKLFGIHAAQSASPPQTTNLQLKLLGSFVNVTPEISAALIQAKGKLARRLIVGQYVVTGVHLAAVSADHVLLERNGATERLFSPRIVESAAADDRAAYRASYAPLNTYHLGKLTGISSEQARQKNQLLRKLIKHHYTNEKVQFSFTAYSRHDLLAST
;
A
#
# COMPACT_ATOMS: atom_id res chain seq x y z
N MET A 1 -23.20 -35.05 9.82
CA MET A 1 -22.26 -34.73 10.90
C MET A 1 -22.14 -33.22 11.01
N LEU A 2 -22.52 -32.66 12.15
CA LEU A 2 -22.51 -31.24 12.49
C LEU A 2 -21.45 -31.07 13.59
N ILE A 3 -20.43 -30.23 13.39
CA ILE A 3 -19.45 -29.93 14.44
C ILE A 3 -19.51 -28.42 14.72
N ILE A 4 -20.21 -28.11 15.81
CA ILE A 4 -20.20 -26.83 16.52
C ILE A 4 -19.00 -26.91 17.47
N ILE A 5 -18.04 -25.99 17.37
CA ILE A 5 -16.99 -25.83 18.41
C ILE A 5 -17.03 -24.39 18.88
N GLY A 6 -17.56 -24.22 20.09
CA GLY A 6 -17.63 -22.95 20.81
C GLY A 6 -16.26 -22.51 21.31
N SER A 7 -15.96 -21.23 21.13
CA SER A 7 -14.77 -20.55 21.64
C SER A 7 -15.18 -19.60 22.76
N ALA A 8 -15.56 -20.14 23.92
CA ALA A 8 -16.00 -19.34 25.08
C ALA A 8 -14.99 -19.29 26.25
N GLN A 9 -13.83 -19.94 26.17
CA GLN A 9 -13.00 -20.16 27.37
C GLN A 9 -11.77 -19.28 27.58
N GLN A 10 -11.43 -18.34 26.70
CA GLN A 10 -10.15 -17.62 26.82
C GLN A 10 -10.25 -16.17 27.32
N TYR A 11 -11.10 -15.90 28.30
CA TYR A 11 -11.17 -14.57 28.95
C TYR A 11 -10.47 -14.46 30.32
N HIS A 12 -9.95 -15.55 30.89
CA HIS A 12 -9.51 -15.52 32.29
C HIS A 12 -8.11 -14.95 32.55
N GLN A 13 -7.25 -14.80 31.54
CA GLN A 13 -5.87 -14.34 31.79
C GLN A 13 -5.73 -12.81 31.91
N PHE A 14 -6.73 -12.03 31.49
CA PHE A 14 -6.63 -10.57 31.55
C PHE A 14 -6.80 -9.99 32.96
N ARG A 15 -7.37 -10.77 33.91
CA ARG A 15 -7.61 -10.31 35.28
C ARG A 15 -6.37 -10.31 36.17
N ALA A 16 -5.29 -11.01 35.79
CA ALA A 16 -4.05 -11.04 36.57
C ALA A 16 -3.20 -9.77 36.42
N LEU A 17 -3.51 -8.90 35.45
CA LEU A 17 -2.75 -7.66 35.20
C LEU A 17 -3.32 -6.42 35.90
N MET A 18 -4.41 -6.55 36.68
CA MET A 18 -4.98 -5.45 37.47
C MET A 18 -4.78 -5.64 38.98
N VAL A 19 -3.74 -6.36 39.40
CA VAL A 19 -3.32 -6.39 40.80
C VAL A 19 -2.47 -5.15 41.07
N LYS A 20 -3.09 -4.19 41.76
CA LYS A 20 -2.52 -3.16 42.62
C LYS A 20 -1.02 -2.92 42.48
N GLN A 21 -0.68 -1.77 41.90
CA GLN A 21 0.55 -1.08 42.21
C GLN A 21 0.40 -0.52 43.64
N ASP A 22 0.86 -1.27 44.64
CA ASP A 22 0.98 -0.76 46.00
C ASP A 22 2.05 0.33 46.00
N ALA A 23 1.62 1.57 46.24
CA ALA A 23 2.51 2.71 46.44
C ALA A 23 3.25 2.52 47.77
N ILE A 24 4.46 1.98 47.71
CA ILE A 24 5.38 1.99 48.86
C ILE A 24 6.03 3.37 48.92
N LEU A 25 5.53 4.23 49.82
CA LEU A 25 6.20 5.48 50.19
C LEU A 25 7.52 5.12 50.89
N THR A 26 8.60 5.12 50.11
CA THR A 26 9.97 4.96 50.61
C THR A 26 10.61 6.35 50.61
N PRO A 27 11.32 6.80 51.67
CA PRO A 27 12.02 8.07 51.63
C PRO A 27 13.01 8.07 50.46
N ALA A 28 13.03 9.19 49.73
CA ALA A 28 13.81 9.38 48.52
C ALA A 28 15.31 9.21 48.80
N THR A 29 15.82 8.00 48.56
CA THR A 29 17.22 7.81 48.22
C THR A 29 17.32 8.13 46.74
N ALA A 30 18.18 9.10 46.40
CA ALA A 30 18.36 9.65 45.07
C ALA A 30 18.27 8.57 43.97
N SER A 31 17.44 8.85 42.96
CA SER A 31 17.37 8.07 41.73
C SER A 31 18.80 7.83 41.23
N PRO A 32 19.26 6.58 41.03
CA PRO A 32 20.56 6.35 40.43
C PRO A 32 20.53 7.04 39.06
N ALA A 33 21.54 7.88 38.82
CA ALA A 33 21.77 8.50 37.53
C ALA A 33 21.68 7.43 36.43
N PRO A 34 21.13 7.74 35.24
CA PRO A 34 20.99 6.76 34.17
C PRO A 34 22.33 6.07 33.95
N GLN A 35 22.38 4.78 34.27
CA GLN A 35 23.59 4.00 34.11
C GLN A 35 23.93 3.99 32.62
N ALA A 36 25.10 4.52 32.27
CA ALA A 36 25.60 4.47 30.92
C ALA A 36 25.57 3.00 30.46
N ILE A 37 24.84 2.74 29.37
CA ILE A 37 24.72 1.40 28.79
C ILE A 37 26.13 0.93 28.44
N ASN A 38 26.61 -0.12 29.10
CA ASN A 38 27.93 -0.68 28.86
C ASN A 38 27.92 -1.43 27.51
N GLN A 39 28.40 -0.75 26.47
CA GLN A 39 28.40 -1.26 25.10
C GLN A 39 29.17 -2.58 24.96
N ASP A 40 30.23 -2.78 25.76
CA ASP A 40 31.02 -4.02 25.75
C ASP A 40 30.19 -5.23 26.20
N ARG A 41 29.28 -5.04 27.16
CA ARG A 41 28.40 -6.11 27.64
C ARG A 41 27.36 -6.51 26.58
N ILE A 42 26.85 -5.54 25.84
CA ILE A 42 25.90 -5.79 24.74
C ILE A 42 26.63 -6.45 23.57
N ALA A 43 27.85 -6.01 23.24
CA ALA A 43 28.67 -6.61 22.19
C ALA A 43 28.99 -8.09 22.45
N LYS A 44 29.10 -8.51 23.72
CA LYS A 44 29.25 -9.93 24.09
C LYS A 44 27.99 -10.77 23.87
N LEU A 45 26.81 -10.17 23.94
CA LEU A 45 25.53 -10.87 23.82
C LEU A 45 25.03 -10.93 22.37
N PHE A 46 25.36 -9.91 21.57
CA PHE A 46 24.82 -9.74 20.22
C PHE A 46 25.91 -9.65 19.14
N GLY A 47 27.18 -9.75 19.52
CA GLY A 47 28.30 -9.44 18.63
C GLY A 47 28.54 -7.94 18.49
N ILE A 48 29.72 -7.59 17.96
CA ILE A 48 30.10 -6.20 17.72
C ILE A 48 29.36 -5.74 16.46
N HIS A 49 28.15 -5.22 16.62
CA HIS A 49 27.60 -4.34 15.60
C HIS A 49 28.28 -2.99 15.79
N ALA A 50 29.06 -2.56 14.80
CA ALA A 50 29.53 -1.19 14.74
C ALA A 50 28.29 -0.29 14.66
N ALA A 51 27.75 0.10 15.81
CA ALA A 51 26.93 1.29 15.93
C ALA A 51 27.88 2.43 15.59
N GLN A 52 28.07 2.68 14.29
CA GLN A 52 28.64 3.93 13.82
C GLN A 52 27.94 5.00 14.64
N SER A 53 28.74 5.81 15.32
CA SER A 53 28.30 6.96 16.10
C SER A 53 27.76 8.03 15.14
N ALA A 54 26.79 7.65 14.31
CA ALA A 54 26.03 8.53 13.48
C ALA A 54 25.14 9.31 14.43
N SER A 55 25.34 10.63 14.44
CA SER A 55 24.38 11.53 15.08
C SER A 55 22.97 11.15 14.58
N PRO A 56 21.96 11.12 15.46
CA PRO A 56 20.62 10.72 15.06
C PRO A 56 20.16 11.55 13.85
N PRO A 57 19.57 10.92 12.81
CA PRO A 57 19.13 11.63 11.62
C PRO A 57 18.23 12.81 11.97
N GLN A 58 18.58 14.00 11.48
CA GLN A 58 17.83 15.23 11.71
C GLN A 58 16.52 15.19 10.92
N THR A 59 15.44 15.77 11.43
CA THR A 59 14.21 15.94 10.63
C THR A 59 14.51 16.85 9.44
N THR A 60 14.08 16.44 8.24
CA THR A 60 14.31 17.24 7.03
C THR A 60 13.52 18.55 7.05
N ASN A 61 14.16 19.63 6.59
CA ASN A 61 13.51 20.94 6.36
C ASN A 61 13.11 21.14 4.89
N LEU A 62 13.28 20.11 4.04
CA LEU A 62 12.93 20.19 2.63
C LEU A 62 11.40 20.18 2.46
N GLN A 63 10.90 20.90 1.44
CA GLN A 63 9.48 20.92 1.07
C GLN A 63 9.10 19.65 0.28
N LEU A 64 9.24 18.50 0.95
CA LEU A 64 8.94 17.16 0.45
C LEU A 64 7.79 16.54 1.25
N LYS A 65 7.02 15.66 0.62
CA LYS A 65 6.01 14.82 1.25
C LYS A 65 6.26 13.36 0.92
N LEU A 66 6.34 12.53 1.94
CA LEU A 66 6.35 11.07 1.77
C LEU A 66 4.89 10.61 1.66
N LEU A 67 4.49 10.13 0.48
CA LEU A 67 3.12 9.68 0.23
C LEU A 67 2.95 8.18 0.43
N GLY A 68 4.04 7.41 0.34
CA GLY A 68 4.01 5.97 0.55
C GLY A 68 5.41 5.39 0.70
N SER A 69 5.50 4.27 1.42
CA SER A 69 6.72 3.53 1.67
C SER A 69 6.53 2.05 1.32
N PHE A 70 7.49 1.48 0.60
CA PHE A 70 7.49 0.10 0.14
C PHE A 70 8.79 -0.56 0.57
N VAL A 71 8.77 -1.18 1.74
CA VAL A 71 9.92 -1.89 2.31
C VAL A 71 10.01 -3.28 1.70
N ASN A 72 11.21 -3.67 1.29
CA ASN A 72 11.52 -5.00 0.79
C ASN A 72 12.52 -5.70 1.73
N VAL A 73 12.54 -7.05 1.70
CA VAL A 73 13.56 -7.85 2.40
C VAL A 73 14.97 -7.53 1.93
N THR A 74 15.13 -7.18 0.64
CA THR A 74 16.38 -6.67 0.08
C THR A 74 16.33 -5.13 0.12
N PRO A 75 17.10 -4.46 1.00
CA PRO A 75 16.94 -3.03 1.25
C PRO A 75 17.13 -2.15 0.00
N GLU A 76 18.05 -2.53 -0.89
CA GLU A 76 18.42 -1.78 -2.09
C GLU A 76 17.29 -1.63 -3.11
N ILE A 77 16.31 -2.54 -3.11
CA ILE A 77 15.13 -2.47 -4.00
C ILE A 77 13.89 -1.90 -3.30
N SER A 78 14.03 -1.47 -2.05
CA SER A 78 12.97 -0.75 -1.36
C SER A 78 12.71 0.58 -2.07
N ALA A 79 11.45 1.02 -2.03
CA ALA A 79 11.02 2.19 -2.77
C ALA A 79 10.15 3.11 -1.93
N ALA A 80 10.16 4.39 -2.26
CA ALA A 80 9.30 5.40 -1.65
C ALA A 80 8.58 6.20 -2.73
N LEU A 81 7.32 6.55 -2.47
CA LEU A 81 6.58 7.51 -3.28
C LEU A 81 6.72 8.90 -2.64
N ILE A 82 7.52 9.77 -3.27
CA ILE A 82 7.87 11.08 -2.72
C ILE A 82 7.39 12.18 -3.67
N GLN A 83 6.76 13.21 -3.12
CA GLN A 83 6.38 14.41 -3.84
C GLN A 83 7.19 15.61 -3.36
N ALA A 84 7.85 16.30 -4.30
CA ALA A 84 8.40 17.62 -4.04
C ALA A 84 7.36 18.69 -4.33
N LYS A 85 7.40 19.82 -3.62
CA LYS A 85 6.48 20.94 -3.85
C LYS A 85 6.48 21.37 -5.32
N GLY A 86 5.28 21.48 -5.90
CA GLY A 86 5.09 21.89 -7.29
C GLY A 86 5.50 20.83 -8.34
N LYS A 87 5.90 19.63 -7.91
CA LYS A 87 6.23 18.51 -8.79
C LYS A 87 5.25 17.36 -8.59
N LEU A 88 5.13 16.52 -9.62
CA LEU A 88 4.39 15.27 -9.51
C LEU A 88 5.10 14.32 -8.54
N ALA A 89 4.32 13.47 -7.87
CA ALA A 89 4.86 12.41 -7.03
C ALA A 89 5.62 11.40 -7.89
N ARG A 90 6.76 10.92 -7.39
CA ARG A 90 7.60 9.93 -8.09
C ARG A 90 7.93 8.78 -7.16
N ARG A 91 7.89 7.57 -7.70
CA ARG A 91 8.41 6.38 -7.04
C ARG A 91 9.91 6.33 -7.26
N LEU A 92 10.66 6.27 -6.17
CA LEU A 92 12.12 6.27 -6.15
C LEU A 92 12.61 5.04 -5.41
N ILE A 93 13.64 4.39 -5.96
CA ILE A 93 14.35 3.28 -5.32
C ILE A 93 15.53 3.84 -4.52
N VAL A 94 16.00 3.11 -3.50
CA VAL A 94 17.22 3.47 -2.76
C VAL A 94 18.37 3.79 -3.73
N GLY A 95 19.11 4.85 -3.42
CA GLY A 95 20.17 5.43 -4.26
C GLY A 95 19.70 6.47 -5.28
N GLN A 96 18.40 6.56 -5.61
CA GLN A 96 17.91 7.53 -6.59
C GLN A 96 17.78 8.95 -6.03
N TYR A 97 17.99 9.94 -6.90
CA TYR A 97 17.82 11.36 -6.57
C TYR A 97 16.35 11.77 -6.47
N VAL A 98 15.99 12.29 -5.29
CA VAL A 98 14.67 12.91 -5.03
C VAL A 98 14.60 14.28 -5.68
N VAL A 99 15.64 15.08 -5.44
CA VAL A 99 15.92 16.39 -6.04
C VAL A 99 17.44 16.51 -6.21
N THR A 100 17.91 17.56 -6.88
CA THR A 100 19.35 17.80 -7.07
C THR A 100 20.09 17.78 -5.74
N GLY A 101 21.12 16.94 -5.62
CA GLY A 101 21.95 16.83 -4.41
C GLY A 101 21.30 16.11 -3.23
N VAL A 102 20.11 15.51 -3.39
CA VAL A 102 19.43 14.74 -2.34
C VAL A 102 19.01 13.39 -2.89
N HIS A 103 19.51 12.32 -2.29
CA HIS A 103 19.15 10.96 -2.70
C HIS A 103 18.49 10.17 -1.57
N LEU A 104 17.72 9.16 -1.97
CA LEU A 104 17.04 8.26 -1.04
C LEU A 104 18.05 7.26 -0.48
N ALA A 105 18.43 7.39 0.79
CA ALA A 105 19.42 6.53 1.43
C ALA A 105 18.82 5.23 1.98
N ALA A 106 17.63 5.31 2.59
CA ALA A 106 16.94 4.14 3.12
C ALA A 106 15.43 4.37 3.20
N VAL A 107 14.68 3.26 3.24
CA VAL A 107 13.22 3.25 3.32
C VAL A 107 12.80 2.45 4.56
N SER A 108 11.96 3.03 5.40
CA SER A 108 11.38 2.41 6.60
C SER A 108 9.86 2.51 6.57
N ALA A 109 9.16 1.81 7.47
CA ALA A 109 7.71 1.72 7.44
C ALA A 109 6.98 3.07 7.55
N ASP A 110 7.50 3.98 8.39
CA ASP A 110 6.89 5.26 8.74
C ASP A 110 7.68 6.48 8.24
N HIS A 111 8.93 6.27 7.78
CA HIS A 111 9.81 7.33 7.33
C HIS A 111 10.79 6.86 6.24
N VAL A 112 11.46 7.82 5.63
CA VAL A 112 12.61 7.58 4.75
C VAL A 112 13.82 8.36 5.25
N LEU A 113 15.01 7.83 4.97
CA LEU A 113 16.27 8.55 5.17
C LEU A 113 16.73 9.12 3.84
N LEU A 114 17.09 10.39 3.86
CA LEU A 114 17.62 11.15 2.73
C LEU A 114 19.06 11.52 3.04
N GLU A 115 19.94 11.40 2.07
CA GLU A 115 21.32 11.89 2.19
C GLU A 115 21.46 13.18 1.39
N ARG A 116 22.02 14.20 2.04
CA ARG A 116 22.29 15.51 1.47
C ARG A 116 23.61 16.04 2.04
N ASN A 117 24.60 16.25 1.18
CA ASN A 117 25.90 16.82 1.55
C ASN A 117 26.63 16.06 2.69
N GLY A 118 26.52 14.74 2.72
CA GLY A 118 27.05 13.86 3.76
C GLY A 118 26.21 13.79 5.03
N ALA A 119 25.09 14.52 5.11
CA ALA A 119 24.19 14.50 6.26
C ALA A 119 22.96 13.62 5.97
N THR A 120 22.59 12.80 6.94
CA THR A 120 21.38 11.98 6.88
C THR A 120 20.20 12.70 7.52
N GLU A 121 19.18 12.98 6.73
CA GLU A 121 17.92 13.59 7.14
C GLU A 121 16.77 12.58 7.12
N ARG A 122 15.78 12.76 7.98
CA ARG A 122 14.59 11.91 8.08
C ARG A 122 13.36 12.65 7.58
N LEU A 123 12.63 12.05 6.65
CA LEU A 123 11.32 12.51 6.20
C LEU A 123 10.24 11.55 6.67
N PHE A 124 9.37 12.01 7.57
CA PHE A 124 8.25 11.22 8.06
C PHE A 124 7.08 11.22 7.09
N SER A 125 6.36 10.11 7.07
CA SER A 125 5.03 10.05 6.46
C SER A 125 4.07 10.96 7.26
N PRO A 126 3.20 11.74 6.60
CA PRO A 126 2.16 12.48 7.31
C PRO A 126 1.29 11.47 8.04
N ARG A 127 1.28 11.54 9.38
CA ARG A 127 0.30 10.79 10.16
C ARG A 127 -1.07 11.29 9.75
N ILE A 128 -1.93 10.40 9.26
CA ILE A 128 -3.35 10.69 9.11
C ILE A 128 -3.87 10.81 10.54
N VAL A 129 -3.84 12.01 11.10
CA VAL A 129 -4.61 12.33 12.29
C VAL A 129 -6.05 12.34 11.79
N GLU A 130 -6.81 11.30 12.11
CA GLU A 130 -8.18 11.11 11.64
C GLU A 130 -9.10 12.30 11.96
N SER A 131 -8.66 13.24 12.82
CA SER A 131 -9.37 14.48 13.16
C SER A 131 -9.46 15.49 12.00
N ALA A 132 -8.44 15.65 11.16
CA ALA A 132 -8.50 16.59 10.02
C ALA A 132 -9.25 15.99 8.83
N ALA A 133 -9.22 14.66 8.69
CA ALA A 133 -10.01 13.95 7.70
C ALA A 133 -11.49 13.83 8.12
N ALA A 134 -11.85 14.09 9.39
CA ALA A 134 -13.23 14.04 9.85
C ALA A 134 -14.07 15.21 9.33
N ASP A 135 -13.50 16.41 9.20
CA ASP A 135 -14.20 17.58 8.63
C ASP A 135 -14.44 17.40 7.12
N ASP A 136 -13.41 17.00 6.37
CA ASP A 136 -13.54 16.73 4.93
C ASP A 136 -14.40 15.48 4.64
N ARG A 137 -14.29 14.44 5.48
CA ARG A 137 -15.18 13.26 5.39
C ARG A 137 -16.59 13.56 5.87
N ALA A 138 -16.84 14.51 6.77
CA ALA A 138 -18.20 14.90 7.14
C ALA A 138 -18.90 15.62 5.97
N ALA A 139 -18.18 16.51 5.28
CA ALA A 139 -18.67 17.14 4.05
C ALA A 139 -18.90 16.11 2.92
N TYR A 140 -18.00 15.13 2.77
CA TYR A 140 -18.16 14.07 1.76
C TYR A 140 -19.17 12.98 2.18
N ARG A 141 -19.37 12.73 3.49
CA ARG A 141 -20.39 11.81 4.04
C ARG A 141 -21.79 12.42 4.05
N ALA A 142 -21.92 13.74 3.98
CA ALA A 142 -23.18 14.40 3.64
C ALA A 142 -23.52 14.24 2.14
N SER A 143 -22.51 13.98 1.30
CA SER A 143 -22.66 13.78 -0.14
C SER A 143 -22.98 12.34 -0.55
N TYR A 144 -22.81 11.38 0.37
CA TYR A 144 -23.37 10.04 0.24
C TYR A 144 -24.57 9.92 1.17
N ALA A 145 -25.75 9.71 0.58
CA ALA A 145 -26.88 9.22 1.35
C ALA A 145 -26.40 8.05 2.23
N PRO A 146 -26.73 8.02 3.53
CA PRO A 146 -26.33 6.91 4.40
C PRO A 146 -26.73 5.61 3.71
N LEU A 147 -25.80 4.65 3.65
CA LEU A 147 -25.99 3.38 2.95
C LEU A 147 -27.24 2.69 3.50
N ASN A 148 -28.37 2.93 2.85
CA ASN A 148 -29.64 2.37 3.22
C ASN A 148 -29.78 1.04 2.48
N THR A 149 -29.81 -0.04 3.26
CA THR A 149 -30.00 -1.41 2.77
C THR A 149 -31.36 -1.62 2.08
N TYR A 150 -32.26 -0.63 2.13
CA TYR A 150 -33.52 -0.65 1.38
C TYR A 150 -33.31 -0.78 -0.15
N HIS A 151 -32.18 -0.29 -0.68
CA HIS A 151 -31.83 -0.48 -2.10
C HIS A 151 -31.23 -1.88 -2.37
N LEU A 152 -30.68 -2.54 -1.35
CA LEU A 152 -30.18 -3.91 -1.42
C LEU A 152 -31.34 -4.92 -1.54
N GLY A 153 -32.50 -4.61 -0.97
CA GLY A 153 -33.74 -5.35 -1.20
C GLY A 153 -34.27 -5.26 -2.64
N LYS A 154 -33.92 -4.20 -3.38
CA LYS A 154 -34.21 -4.04 -4.82
C LYS A 154 -33.17 -4.70 -5.72
N LEU A 155 -32.05 -5.19 -5.16
CA LEU A 155 -30.97 -5.82 -5.90
C LEU A 155 -31.16 -7.33 -6.15
N THR A 156 -32.21 -7.94 -5.61
CA THR A 156 -32.60 -9.33 -5.95
C THR A 156 -33.13 -9.49 -7.37
N GLY A 157 -33.23 -8.39 -8.13
CA GLY A 157 -33.76 -8.37 -9.49
C GLY A 157 -32.95 -7.56 -10.51
N ILE A 158 -31.69 -7.15 -10.23
CA ILE A 158 -30.83 -6.57 -11.29
C ILE A 158 -30.32 -7.69 -12.21
N SER A 159 -31.27 -8.21 -12.98
CA SER A 159 -31.16 -8.59 -14.36
C SER A 159 -30.04 -9.54 -14.74
N SER A 160 -30.06 -10.71 -14.11
CA SER A 160 -29.54 -11.91 -14.77
C SER A 160 -30.17 -12.08 -16.16
N GLU A 161 -31.42 -11.67 -16.37
CA GLU A 161 -32.10 -11.76 -17.67
C GLU A 161 -31.57 -10.78 -18.73
N GLN A 162 -31.43 -9.47 -18.44
CA GLN A 162 -30.84 -8.55 -19.42
C GLN A 162 -29.37 -8.89 -19.68
N ALA A 163 -28.62 -9.30 -18.66
CA ALA A 163 -27.24 -9.76 -18.83
C ALA A 163 -27.19 -11.03 -19.70
N ARG A 164 -28.14 -11.96 -19.54
CA ARG A 164 -28.28 -13.17 -20.38
C ARG A 164 -28.70 -12.81 -21.80
N GLN A 165 -29.69 -11.94 -21.99
CA GLN A 165 -30.14 -11.48 -23.30
C GLN A 165 -29.03 -10.75 -24.05
N LYS A 166 -28.30 -9.84 -23.39
CA LYS A 166 -27.16 -9.13 -23.98
C LYS A 166 -26.06 -10.09 -24.42
N ASN A 167 -25.72 -11.09 -23.59
CA ASN A 167 -24.75 -12.12 -23.96
C ASN A 167 -25.25 -13.03 -25.10
N GLN A 168 -26.54 -13.33 -25.16
CA GLN A 168 -27.13 -14.10 -26.26
C GLN A 168 -27.10 -13.33 -27.58
N LEU A 169 -27.40 -12.03 -27.58
CA LEU A 169 -27.29 -11.19 -28.77
C LEU A 169 -25.85 -11.11 -29.27
N LEU A 170 -24.89 -10.92 -28.36
CA LEU A 170 -23.46 -10.91 -28.70
C LEU A 170 -23.03 -12.22 -29.38
N ARG A 171 -23.47 -13.37 -28.84
CA ARG A 171 -23.20 -14.70 -29.44
C ARG A 171 -23.79 -14.85 -30.83
N LYS A 172 -24.99 -14.29 -31.10
CA LYS A 172 -25.62 -14.33 -32.43
C LYS A 172 -24.84 -13.49 -33.45
N LEU A 173 -24.37 -12.30 -33.06
CA LEU A 173 -23.57 -11.42 -33.91
C LEU A 173 -22.23 -12.05 -34.30
N ILE A 174 -21.52 -12.62 -33.32
CA ILE A 174 -20.23 -13.28 -33.57
C ILE A 174 -20.39 -14.45 -34.56
N LYS A 175 -21.45 -15.26 -34.41
CA LYS A 175 -21.72 -16.36 -35.34
C LYS A 175 -22.04 -15.88 -36.76
N HIS A 176 -22.84 -14.82 -36.90
CA HIS A 176 -23.16 -14.27 -38.23
C HIS A 176 -21.92 -13.70 -38.93
N HIS A 177 -21.04 -13.02 -38.19
CA HIS A 177 -19.78 -12.52 -38.74
C HIS A 177 -18.85 -13.64 -39.19
N TYR A 178 -18.70 -14.70 -38.38
CA TYR A 178 -17.84 -15.83 -38.73
C TYR A 178 -18.35 -16.63 -39.94
N THR A 179 -19.68 -16.77 -40.09
CA THR A 179 -20.27 -17.45 -41.25
C THR A 179 -20.13 -16.61 -42.53
N ASN A 180 -20.30 -15.30 -42.46
CA ASN A 180 -20.15 -14.43 -43.64
C ASN A 180 -18.70 -14.32 -44.14
N GLU A 181 -17.70 -14.37 -43.25
CA GLU A 181 -16.28 -14.41 -43.68
C GLU A 181 -15.93 -15.71 -44.41
N LYS A 182 -16.45 -16.87 -43.97
CA LYS A 182 -16.20 -18.13 -44.68
C LYS A 182 -16.88 -18.22 -46.04
N VAL A 183 -18.01 -17.54 -46.24
CA VAL A 183 -18.70 -17.48 -47.56
C VAL A 183 -17.99 -16.52 -48.52
N GLN A 184 -17.40 -15.43 -48.02
CA GLN A 184 -16.59 -14.50 -48.84
C GLN A 184 -15.26 -15.13 -49.30
N PHE A 185 -14.62 -15.94 -48.44
CA PHE A 185 -13.36 -16.62 -48.79
C PHE A 185 -13.51 -17.79 -49.77
N SER A 186 -14.71 -18.38 -49.90
CA SER A 186 -14.95 -19.46 -50.88
C SER A 186 -15.49 -18.97 -52.22
N PHE A 187 -15.93 -17.71 -52.34
CA PHE A 187 -16.48 -17.17 -53.59
C PHE A 187 -15.45 -16.51 -54.52
N THR A 188 -14.21 -16.27 -54.06
CA THR A 188 -13.14 -15.65 -54.88
C THR A 188 -12.26 -16.68 -55.63
N ALA A 189 -12.69 -17.94 -55.73
CA ALA A 189 -11.92 -19.02 -56.37
C ALA A 189 -12.46 -19.49 -57.73
N TYR A 190 -13.38 -18.75 -58.37
CA TYR A 190 -13.85 -19.06 -59.72
C TYR A 190 -14.09 -17.79 -60.54
N SER A 191 -13.03 -17.21 -61.14
CA SER A 191 -13.20 -16.52 -62.42
C SER A 191 -11.88 -16.10 -63.06
N ARG A 192 -11.82 -16.41 -64.37
CA ARG A 192 -10.89 -15.93 -65.40
C ARG A 192 -9.52 -16.59 -65.47
N HIS A 193 -9.42 -17.62 -66.32
CA HIS A 193 -8.42 -17.67 -67.39
C HIS A 193 -8.99 -18.43 -68.59
N ASP A 194 -10.02 -17.86 -69.23
CA ASP A 194 -10.28 -18.07 -70.66
C ASP A 194 -10.04 -16.72 -71.35
N LEU A 195 -9.02 -16.65 -72.21
CA LEU A 195 -8.99 -15.91 -73.49
C LEU A 195 -7.54 -15.86 -74.03
N LEU A 196 -7.33 -16.68 -75.08
CA LEU A 196 -6.65 -16.39 -76.36
C LEU A 196 -5.12 -16.23 -76.43
N ALA A 197 -4.51 -17.25 -77.03
CA ALA A 197 -3.88 -17.26 -78.36
C ALA A 197 -3.02 -16.07 -78.86
N SER A 198 -1.97 -16.48 -79.59
CA SER A 198 -1.14 -15.75 -80.57
C SER A 198 0.17 -15.18 -80.05
N THR A 199 1.29 -15.85 -80.30
CA THR A 199 2.17 -15.66 -81.49
C THR A 199 3.23 -16.75 -81.49
#